data_AF-A0A8B8I5M4-F1
#
_entry.id   AF-A0A8B8I5M4-F1
#
_cell.length_a   1.000
_cell.length_b   1.000
_cell.length_c   1.000
_cell.angle_alpha   90.00
_cell.angle_beta   90.00
_cell.angle_gamma   90.00
#
_symmetry.space_group_name_H-M   'P 1'
#
loop_
_entity.id
_entity.type
_entity.pdbx_description
1 polymer ?
#
loop_
_entity_poly.entity_id
_entity_poly.type
_entity_poly.pdbx_seq_one_letter_code
_entity_poly.pdbx_strand_id
1 'polypeptide(L)'
;MPRTTRRSLKTLQHTATDTENLVGRPSKSLKHQLSQESVIEVEVKKKNLSTKETQVNLENKISADDLTNPKGASERYWQILAEKRQVALQEALDENEKLRQNIEDLKQENMQYKQMLDEANSFVEVIKEELANSSKDDTGIDVNDVSTADEAPEEDIIKTDTSKN
;
A
#
# COMPACT_ATOMS: atom_id res chain seq x y z
N MET A 1 -13.49 -37.37 -56.45
CA MET A 1 -12.85 -37.05 -55.16
C MET A 1 -12.41 -35.59 -55.17
N PRO A 2 -12.99 -34.68 -54.37
CA PRO A 2 -12.60 -33.29 -54.40
C PRO A 2 -11.27 -33.11 -53.66
N ARG A 3 -10.29 -32.45 -54.30
CA ARG A 3 -9.01 -32.10 -53.66
C ARG A 3 -9.22 -30.85 -52.80
N THR A 4 -9.08 -30.99 -51.49
CA THR A 4 -9.05 -29.84 -50.58
C THR A 4 -7.66 -29.21 -50.62
N THR A 5 -7.52 -28.06 -51.25
CA THR A 5 -6.28 -27.27 -51.21
C THR A 5 -6.16 -26.58 -49.85
N ARG A 6 -5.01 -26.71 -49.17
CA ARG A 6 -4.75 -26.02 -47.90
C ARG A 6 -4.65 -24.52 -48.15
N ARG A 7 -5.30 -23.72 -47.28
CA ARG A 7 -5.16 -22.26 -47.31
C ARG A 7 -3.76 -21.87 -46.82
N SER A 8 -3.12 -20.94 -47.52
CA SER A 8 -1.84 -20.35 -47.10
C SER A 8 -2.05 -19.32 -45.99
N LEU A 9 -1.04 -19.13 -45.15
CA LEU A 9 -1.05 -18.14 -44.08
C LEU A 9 -1.09 -16.72 -44.66
N LYS A 10 -1.96 -15.87 -44.11
CA LYS A 10 -2.12 -14.48 -44.54
C LYS A 10 -1.27 -13.57 -43.64
N THR A 11 -0.41 -12.77 -44.25
CA THR A 11 0.36 -11.74 -43.53
C THR A 11 -0.59 -10.67 -43.00
N LEU A 12 -0.57 -10.44 -41.69
CA LEU A 12 -1.49 -9.50 -41.02
C LEU A 12 -0.88 -8.09 -40.91
N GLN A 13 0.45 -7.97 -40.91
CA GLN A 13 1.17 -6.71 -40.76
C GLN A 13 2.18 -6.53 -41.89
N HIS A 14 1.80 -5.73 -42.89
CA HIS A 14 2.59 -5.54 -44.11
C HIS A 14 3.76 -4.55 -43.95
N THR A 15 3.86 -3.83 -42.83
CA THR A 15 4.87 -2.78 -42.59
C THR A 15 5.90 -3.15 -41.53
N ALA A 16 5.86 -4.36 -40.96
CA ALA A 16 6.82 -4.80 -39.96
C ALA A 16 8.14 -5.18 -40.66
N THR A 17 9.03 -4.20 -40.82
CA THR A 17 10.38 -4.40 -41.36
C THR A 17 11.41 -4.75 -40.29
N ASP A 18 11.03 -4.67 -39.01
CA ASP A 18 11.89 -4.96 -37.86
C ASP A 18 11.34 -6.13 -37.03
N THR A 19 12.23 -6.83 -36.35
CA THR A 19 11.98 -7.99 -35.49
C THR A 19 11.43 -7.64 -34.12
N GLU A 20 11.22 -6.35 -33.82
CA GLU A 20 10.68 -5.91 -32.55
C GLU A 20 9.16 -5.66 -32.58
N ASN A 21 8.48 -6.30 -31.63
CA ASN A 21 7.12 -6.05 -31.17
C ASN A 21 5.98 -6.29 -32.17
N LEU A 22 5.58 -7.56 -32.26
CA LEU A 22 4.27 -7.97 -32.74
C LEU A 22 3.19 -7.59 -31.71
N VAL A 23 2.13 -6.95 -32.20
CA VAL A 23 1.19 -6.12 -31.42
C VAL A 23 0.30 -6.94 -30.49
N GLY A 24 0.13 -6.45 -29.25
CA GLY A 24 -0.80 -7.03 -28.26
C GLY A 24 -0.81 -6.39 -26.86
N ARG A 25 0.08 -5.44 -26.54
CA ARG A 25 0.02 -4.73 -25.25
C ARG A 25 -0.54 -3.31 -25.45
N PRO A 26 -1.66 -2.94 -24.82
CA PRO A 26 -2.01 -1.54 -24.67
C PRO A 26 -0.96 -0.91 -23.74
N SER A 27 -0.11 -0.04 -24.29
CA SER A 27 0.79 0.81 -23.50
C SER A 27 -0.06 1.87 -22.80
N LYS A 28 -0.72 1.51 -21.70
CA LYS A 28 -1.25 2.50 -20.77
C LYS A 28 -0.08 3.01 -19.92
N SER A 29 0.36 4.19 -20.33
CA SER A 29 1.18 5.14 -19.61
C SER A 29 0.63 5.39 -18.19
N LEU A 30 1.55 5.50 -17.22
CA LEU A 30 1.43 6.30 -15.99
C LEU A 30 2.73 6.10 -15.20
N LYS A 31 3.74 6.96 -15.42
CA LYS A 31 4.72 7.38 -14.39
C LYS A 31 5.82 8.34 -14.86
N HIS A 32 5.99 8.62 -16.16
CA HIS A 32 6.95 9.64 -16.60
C HIS A 32 6.30 10.70 -17.50
N GLN A 33 5.51 11.57 -16.88
CA GLN A 33 5.22 12.92 -17.37
C GLN A 33 5.44 13.92 -16.23
N LEU A 34 6.59 13.79 -15.55
CA LEU A 34 7.06 14.84 -14.64
C LEU A 34 8.57 15.01 -14.80
N SER A 35 8.95 15.64 -15.90
CA SER A 35 10.08 16.57 -16.00
C SER A 35 10.21 17.03 -17.46
N GLN A 36 9.82 18.28 -17.68
CA GLN A 36 10.28 19.07 -18.82
C GLN A 36 11.79 19.34 -18.70
N GLU A 37 12.38 19.66 -19.85
CA GLU A 37 13.65 20.36 -20.05
C GLU A 37 14.94 19.53 -20.14
N SER A 38 15.29 19.17 -21.38
CA SER A 38 16.46 19.69 -22.13
C SER A 38 17.02 18.63 -23.08
N VAL A 39 17.09 19.00 -24.36
CA VAL A 39 17.78 18.24 -25.40
C VAL A 39 19.27 18.29 -25.09
N ILE A 40 19.79 17.20 -24.52
CA ILE A 40 21.25 16.99 -24.46
C ILE A 40 21.56 15.91 -25.49
N GLU A 41 22.11 16.36 -26.60
CA GLU A 41 22.77 15.52 -27.60
C GLU A 41 24.00 14.89 -26.94
N VAL A 42 23.82 13.69 -26.37
CA VAL A 42 24.93 12.89 -25.84
C VAL A 42 25.42 12.00 -26.96
N GLU A 43 26.54 12.39 -27.59
CA GLU A 43 27.34 11.47 -28.40
C GLU A 43 27.65 10.22 -27.58
N VAL A 44 26.99 9.12 -27.91
CA VAL A 44 27.25 7.80 -27.33
C VAL A 44 28.59 7.32 -27.88
N LYS A 45 29.69 7.69 -27.20
CA LYS A 45 30.97 7.01 -27.34
C LYS A 45 30.73 5.52 -27.04
N LYS A 46 30.71 4.71 -28.10
CA LYS A 46 30.70 3.25 -28.02
C LYS A 46 31.93 2.79 -27.26
N LYS A 47 31.76 2.55 -25.96
CA LYS A 47 32.75 1.86 -25.14
C LYS A 47 32.79 0.43 -25.68
N ASN A 48 33.94 0.02 -26.20
CA ASN A 48 34.18 -1.36 -26.61
C ASN A 48 33.78 -2.27 -25.45
N LEU A 49 32.70 -3.02 -25.63
CA LEU A 49 32.34 -4.13 -24.76
C LEU A 49 33.43 -5.17 -24.95
N SER A 50 34.44 -5.12 -24.08
CA SER A 50 35.34 -6.23 -23.87
C SER A 50 34.48 -7.45 -23.59
N THR A 51 34.50 -8.41 -24.52
CA THR A 51 33.77 -9.68 -24.44
C THR A 51 34.33 -10.44 -23.25
N LYS A 52 33.76 -10.21 -22.07
CA LYS A 52 33.98 -11.08 -20.91
C LYS A 52 33.27 -12.38 -21.25
N GLU A 53 34.01 -13.32 -21.83
CA GLU A 53 33.56 -14.68 -22.08
C GLU A 53 32.96 -15.22 -20.80
N THR A 54 31.63 -15.23 -20.76
CA THR A 54 30.89 -15.72 -19.61
C THR A 54 30.93 -17.23 -19.76
N GLN A 55 31.74 -17.91 -18.94
CA GLN A 55 31.71 -19.38 -18.88
C GLN A 55 30.29 -19.80 -18.48
N VAL A 56 29.49 -20.18 -19.47
CA VAL A 56 28.16 -20.71 -19.21
C VAL A 56 28.35 -22.15 -18.77
N ASN A 57 28.04 -22.45 -17.51
CA ASN A 57 28.04 -23.81 -17.01
C ASN A 57 27.05 -24.64 -17.85
N LEU A 58 27.59 -25.49 -18.71
CA LEU A 58 26.83 -26.36 -19.62
C LEU A 58 26.15 -27.52 -18.88
N GLU A 59 26.55 -27.80 -17.64
CA GLU A 59 26.01 -28.92 -16.84
C GLU A 59 24.56 -28.68 -16.39
N ASN A 60 24.11 -27.42 -16.36
CA ASN A 60 22.75 -27.04 -15.97
C ASN A 60 21.80 -26.83 -17.16
N LYS A 61 22.21 -27.24 -18.38
CA LYS A 61 21.39 -27.06 -19.59
C LYS A 61 20.58 -28.32 -19.88
N ILE A 62 19.27 -28.12 -20.03
CA ILE A 62 18.36 -29.13 -20.57
C ILE A 62 18.57 -29.19 -22.09
N SER A 63 18.77 -30.38 -22.63
CA SER A 63 18.98 -30.59 -24.06
C SER A 63 17.66 -30.62 -24.82
N ALA A 64 17.70 -30.39 -26.13
CA ALA A 64 16.53 -30.54 -27.00
C ALA A 64 16.02 -32.00 -27.01
N ASP A 65 16.93 -32.98 -26.88
CA ASP A 65 16.56 -34.39 -26.81
C ASP A 65 15.73 -34.69 -25.54
N ASP A 66 16.07 -34.08 -24.40
CA ASP A 66 15.30 -34.23 -23.15
C ASP A 66 13.84 -33.80 -23.28
N LEU A 67 13.54 -32.87 -24.19
CA LEU A 67 12.19 -32.33 -24.38
C LEU A 67 11.43 -33.00 -25.54
N THR A 68 12.13 -33.71 -26.43
CA THR A 68 11.56 -34.21 -27.70
C THR A 68 11.69 -35.71 -27.89
N ASN A 69 12.48 -36.40 -27.08
CA ASN A 69 12.72 -37.84 -27.22
C ASN A 69 11.46 -38.65 -26.84
N PRO A 70 10.93 -39.49 -27.77
CA PRO A 70 9.73 -40.29 -27.51
C PRO A 70 9.94 -41.40 -26.47
N LYS A 71 11.20 -41.74 -26.16
CA LYS A 71 11.55 -42.73 -25.12
C LYS A 71 11.60 -42.10 -23.71
N GLY A 72 11.46 -40.78 -23.61
CA GLY A 72 11.49 -40.01 -22.36
C GLY A 72 12.76 -39.16 -22.20
N ALA A 73 12.72 -38.27 -21.21
CA ALA A 73 13.82 -37.37 -20.87
C ALA A 73 14.98 -38.10 -20.18
N SER A 74 16.20 -37.56 -20.26
CA SER A 74 17.36 -38.14 -19.58
C SER A 74 17.29 -37.99 -18.05
N GLU A 75 18.12 -38.75 -17.33
CA GLU A 75 18.30 -38.62 -15.89
C GLU A 75 18.73 -37.20 -15.47
N ARG A 76 19.59 -36.56 -16.27
CA ARG A 76 20.07 -35.20 -16.03
C ARG A 76 18.94 -34.17 -16.02
N TYR A 77 17.96 -34.32 -16.91
CA TYR A 77 16.77 -33.48 -16.90
C TYR A 77 16.03 -33.55 -15.56
N TRP A 78 15.81 -34.75 -15.04
CA TRP A 78 15.11 -34.96 -13.78
C TRP A 78 15.89 -34.43 -12.58
N GLN A 79 17.22 -34.57 -12.59
CA GLN A 79 18.09 -33.98 -11.57
C GLN A 79 17.96 -32.45 -11.53
N ILE A 80 18.09 -31.77 -12.69
CA ILE A 80 17.93 -30.32 -12.78
C ILE A 80 16.53 -29.88 -12.35
N LEU A 81 15.50 -30.64 -12.75
CA LEU A 81 14.12 -30.33 -12.38
C LEU A 81 13.88 -30.49 -10.87
N ALA A 82 14.45 -31.52 -10.25
CA ALA A 82 14.36 -31.74 -8.80
C ALA A 82 15.03 -30.59 -8.03
N GLU A 83 16.22 -30.17 -8.43
CA GLU A 83 16.94 -29.05 -7.82
C GLU A 83 16.15 -27.74 -7.96
N LYS A 84 15.63 -27.43 -9.15
CA LYS A 84 14.78 -26.24 -9.36
C LYS A 84 13.52 -26.27 -8.50
N ARG A 85 12.88 -27.44 -8.37
CA ARG A 85 11.71 -27.62 -7.52
C ARG A 85 12.05 -27.46 -6.04
N GLN A 86 13.23 -27.92 -5.62
CA GLN A 86 13.69 -27.74 -4.24
C GLN A 86 13.90 -26.26 -3.92
N VAL A 87 14.54 -25.50 -4.81
CA VAL A 87 14.72 -24.05 -4.62
C VAL A 87 13.36 -23.34 -4.58
N ALA A 88 12.48 -23.60 -5.55
CA ALA A 88 11.14 -23.01 -5.57
C ALA A 88 10.31 -23.37 -4.32
N LEU A 89 10.47 -24.59 -3.80
CA LEU A 89 9.83 -25.01 -2.56
C LEU A 89 10.39 -24.25 -1.36
N GLN A 90 11.71 -24.08 -1.27
CA GLN A 90 12.33 -23.31 -0.19
C GLN A 90 11.85 -21.87 -0.21
N GLU A 91 11.85 -21.21 -1.38
CA GLU A 91 11.34 -19.84 -1.53
C GLU A 91 9.87 -19.74 -1.09
N ALA A 92 9.03 -20.72 -1.45
CA ALA A 92 7.63 -20.75 -1.04
C ALA A 92 7.45 -20.96 0.48
N LEU A 93 8.32 -21.76 1.12
CA LEU A 93 8.30 -21.97 2.56
C LEU A 93 8.73 -20.70 3.31
N ASP A 94 9.80 -20.05 2.86
CA ASP A 94 10.29 -18.79 3.43
C ASP A 94 9.23 -17.68 3.31
N GLU A 95 8.56 -17.58 2.16
CA GLU A 95 7.44 -16.66 1.98
C GLU A 95 6.26 -17.02 2.91
N ASN A 96 5.94 -18.31 3.06
CA ASN A 96 4.85 -18.75 3.95
C ASN A 96 5.13 -18.37 5.41
N GLU A 97 6.36 -18.56 5.88
CA GLU A 97 6.77 -18.17 7.23
C GLU A 97 6.65 -16.66 7.42
N LYS A 98 7.15 -15.86 6.47
CA LYS A 98 7.02 -14.41 6.50
C LYS A 98 5.56 -13.95 6.53
N LEU A 99 4.70 -14.56 5.72
CA LEU A 99 3.27 -14.23 5.69
C LEU A 99 2.58 -14.59 7.02
N ARG A 100 2.96 -15.70 7.66
CA ARG A 100 2.45 -16.07 8.98
C ARG A 100 2.84 -15.05 10.04
N GLN A 101 4.10 -14.62 10.04
CA GLN A 101 4.56 -13.59 10.97
C GLN A 101 3.78 -12.29 10.78
N ASN A 102 3.65 -11.81 9.54
CA ASN A 102 2.88 -10.60 9.24
C ASN A 102 1.41 -10.71 9.68
N ILE A 103 0.78 -11.89 9.52
CA ILE A 103 -0.60 -12.12 9.97
C ILE A 103 -0.69 -12.02 11.50
N GLU A 104 0.28 -12.58 12.21
CA GLU A 104 0.32 -12.53 13.68
C GLU A 104 0.50 -11.09 14.18
N ASP A 105 1.46 -10.36 13.62
CA ASP A 105 1.72 -8.96 13.95
C ASP A 105 0.46 -8.10 13.70
N LEU A 106 -0.16 -8.23 12.52
CA LEU A 106 -1.39 -7.50 12.18
C LEU A 106 -2.57 -7.87 13.09
N LYS A 107 -2.68 -9.13 13.51
CA LYS A 107 -3.72 -9.55 14.47
C LYS A 107 -3.50 -8.94 15.84
N GLN A 108 -2.25 -8.90 16.31
CA GLN A 108 -1.89 -8.28 17.57
C GLN A 108 -2.19 -6.78 17.56
N GLU A 109 -1.80 -6.07 16.49
CA GLU A 109 -2.11 -4.65 16.33
C GLU A 109 -3.63 -4.41 16.28
N ASN A 110 -4.37 -5.23 15.54
CA ASN A 110 -5.84 -5.12 15.46
C ASN A 110 -6.49 -5.33 16.83
N MET A 111 -5.98 -6.28 17.62
CA MET A 111 -6.45 -6.52 18.99
C MET A 111 -6.19 -5.31 19.89
N GLN A 112 -5.00 -4.70 19.81
CA GLN A 112 -4.67 -3.49 20.56
C GLN A 112 -5.60 -2.31 20.20
N TYR A 113 -5.87 -2.10 18.90
CA TYR A 113 -6.79 -1.04 18.48
C TYR A 113 -8.23 -1.28 18.94
N LYS A 114 -8.69 -2.53 18.94
CA LYS A 114 -10.02 -2.87 19.47
C LYS A 114 -10.09 -2.58 20.97
N GLN A 115 -9.08 -2.98 21.73
CA GLN A 115 -9.03 -2.69 23.16
C GLN A 115 -9.06 -1.19 23.43
N MET A 116 -8.26 -0.40 22.71
CA MET A 116 -8.25 1.06 22.85
C MET A 116 -9.59 1.70 22.49
N LEU A 117 -10.29 1.16 21.47
CA LEU A 117 -11.63 1.60 21.10
C LEU A 117 -12.64 1.28 22.20
N ASP A 118 -12.58 0.09 22.79
CA ASP A 118 -13.46 -0.32 23.88
C ASP A 118 -13.23 0.54 25.13
N GLU A 119 -11.97 0.84 25.46
CA GLU A 119 -11.60 1.76 26.55
C GLU A 119 -12.11 3.19 26.29
N ALA A 120 -11.97 3.70 25.06
CA ALA A 120 -12.48 5.01 24.69
C ALA A 120 -14.02 5.08 24.74
N ASN A 121 -14.71 4.03 24.29
CA ASN A 121 -16.17 3.93 24.38
C ASN A 121 -16.63 3.89 25.84
N SER A 122 -15.96 3.09 26.68
CA SER A 122 -16.22 3.05 28.13
C SER A 122 -16.03 4.43 28.77
N PHE A 123 -14.96 5.15 28.42
CA PHE A 123 -14.75 6.51 28.90
C PHE A 123 -15.87 7.48 28.47
N VAL A 124 -16.34 7.37 27.22
CA VAL A 124 -17.48 8.15 26.73
C VAL A 124 -18.77 7.81 27.49
N GLU A 125 -19.00 6.55 27.84
CA GLU A 125 -20.16 6.13 28.64
C GLU A 125 -20.12 6.75 30.05
N VAL A 126 -18.97 6.70 30.73
CA VAL A 126 -18.79 7.33 32.04
C VAL A 126 -19.07 8.84 31.97
N ILE A 127 -18.53 9.54 30.97
CA ILE A 127 -18.81 10.99 30.81
C ILE A 127 -20.30 11.25 30.58
N LYS A 128 -20.97 10.44 29.77
CA LYS A 128 -22.42 10.58 29.53
C LYS A 128 -23.21 10.38 30.82
N GLU A 129 -22.82 9.42 31.65
CA GLU A 129 -23.45 9.17 32.95
C GLU A 129 -23.26 10.35 33.90
N GLU A 130 -22.04 10.89 34.04
CA GLU A 130 -21.75 12.06 34.88
C GLU A 130 -22.52 13.32 34.41
N LEU A 131 -22.60 13.56 33.10
CA LEU A 131 -23.40 14.67 32.55
C LEU A 131 -24.90 14.48 32.78
N ALA A 132 -25.41 13.25 32.70
CA ALA A 132 -26.80 12.95 33.00
C ALA A 132 -27.11 13.11 34.51
N ASN A 133 -26.16 12.79 35.39
CA ASN A 133 -26.32 12.88 36.84
C ASN A 133 -26.18 14.33 37.35
N SER A 134 -25.24 15.12 36.82
CA SER A 134 -25.08 16.55 37.17
C SER A 134 -26.28 17.43 36.79
N SER A 135 -27.11 17.01 35.84
CA SER A 135 -28.38 17.68 35.53
C SER A 135 -29.50 17.44 36.56
N LYS A 136 -29.30 16.52 37.51
CA LYS A 136 -30.26 16.19 38.58
C LYS A 136 -29.88 16.78 39.94
N ASP A 137 -28.72 17.41 40.06
CA ASP A 137 -28.37 18.21 41.24
C ASP A 137 -29.14 19.53 41.18
N ASP A 138 -30.44 19.45 41.47
CA ASP A 138 -31.18 20.57 42.03
C ASP A 138 -30.48 20.93 43.35
N THR A 139 -29.74 22.03 43.37
CA THR A 139 -29.02 22.49 44.56
C THR A 139 -29.98 22.84 45.71
N GLY A 140 -31.30 22.80 45.50
CA GLY A 140 -32.32 23.10 46.51
C GLY A 140 -32.27 24.55 46.98
N ILE A 141 -31.46 25.39 46.31
CA ILE A 141 -31.35 26.81 46.58
C ILE A 141 -32.42 27.50 45.74
N ASP A 142 -33.55 27.79 46.38
CA ASP A 142 -34.57 28.65 45.82
C ASP A 142 -33.98 30.06 45.65
N VAL A 143 -33.69 30.43 44.40
CA VAL A 143 -33.19 31.77 44.02
C VAL A 143 -34.17 32.90 44.37
N ASN A 144 -35.40 32.56 44.78
CA ASN A 144 -36.41 33.50 45.23
C ASN A 144 -36.33 33.84 46.74
N ASP A 145 -35.47 33.18 47.51
CA ASP A 145 -35.31 33.42 48.95
C ASP A 145 -34.23 34.48 49.29
N VAL A 146 -33.70 35.17 48.28
CA VAL A 146 -32.94 36.43 48.47
C VAL A 146 -33.95 37.53 48.80
N SER A 147 -34.47 37.49 50.03
CA SER A 147 -35.19 38.61 50.60
C SER A 147 -34.25 39.81 50.69
N THR A 148 -34.56 40.79 49.85
CA THR A 148 -34.14 42.18 49.89
C THR A 148 -34.17 42.72 51.33
N ALA A 149 -33.05 42.63 52.02
CA ALA A 149 -32.85 43.22 53.34
C ALA A 149 -31.82 44.35 53.25
N ASP A 150 -32.05 45.30 52.35
CA ASP A 150 -31.38 46.60 52.43
C ASP A 150 -32.25 47.68 51.76
N GLU A 151 -33.40 47.97 52.37
CA GLU A 151 -34.05 49.26 52.24
C GLU A 151 -33.66 50.10 53.46
N ALA A 152 -32.69 50.99 53.28
CA ALA A 152 -32.49 52.15 54.13
C ALA A 152 -32.47 53.40 53.23
N PRO A 153 -33.21 54.47 53.57
CA PRO A 153 -33.50 55.56 52.66
C PRO A 153 -32.34 56.56 52.53
N GLU A 154 -32.35 57.25 51.39
CA GLU A 154 -31.50 58.39 51.01
C GLU A 154 -31.39 59.46 52.10
N GLU A 155 -30.19 60.02 52.30
CA GLU A 155 -30.03 61.47 52.51
C GLU A 155 -28.73 62.00 51.85
N ASP A 156 -28.98 62.92 50.92
CA ASP A 156 -28.31 64.21 50.68
C ASP A 156 -26.87 64.30 50.12
N ILE A 157 -26.89 64.65 48.83
CA ILE A 157 -25.90 65.32 48.02
C ILE A 157 -25.38 66.59 48.74
N ILE A 158 -24.10 66.60 49.13
CA ILE A 158 -23.34 67.85 49.29
C ILE A 158 -22.18 67.84 48.30
N LYS A 159 -22.32 68.69 47.28
CA LYS A 159 -21.25 69.14 46.40
C LYS A 159 -20.24 69.95 47.21
N THR A 160 -18.97 69.56 47.17
CA THR A 160 -17.87 70.54 47.23
C THR A 160 -16.74 70.11 46.29
N ASP A 161 -16.65 70.85 45.19
CA ASP A 161 -15.44 71.15 44.45
C ASP A 161 -14.22 71.29 45.37
N THR A 162 -13.10 70.64 45.04
CA THR A 162 -11.79 71.30 45.11
C THR A 162 -10.71 70.54 44.34
N SER A 163 -10.20 71.24 43.33
CA SER A 163 -8.95 70.99 42.60
C SER A 163 -7.71 70.88 43.50
N LYS A 164 -6.63 70.36 42.85
CA LYS A 164 -5.19 70.40 43.20
C LYS A 164 -4.72 69.12 43.90
N ASN A 165 -3.60 68.49 43.53
CA ASN A 165 -2.48 68.84 42.66
C ASN A 165 -1.78 67.53 42.25
#